data_AF-A0A962LI72-F1
#
_entry.id   AF-A0A962LI72-F1
#
_cell.length_a   1.000
_cell.length_b   1.000
_cell.length_c   1.000
_cell.angle_alpha   90.00
_cell.angle_beta   90.00
_cell.angle_gamma   90.00
#
_symmetry.space_group_name_H-M   'P 1'
#
loop_
_entity.id
_entity.type
_entity.pdbx_description
1 polymer ?
#
loop_
_entity_poly.entity_id
_entity_poly.type
_entity_poly.pdbx_seq_one_letter_code
_entity_poly.pdbx_strand_id
1 'polypeptide(L)'
;MNDKKQGDDMNTVKNLLGSVAVLAFSGSAMAGPVLVNFQAMADGSYGESAFAPLSLLADFGIDVDIAGTFNGQDVYAYLDAGRAGLGTCRDLNASGDAKLNTKQPGSGSNLCAISSDDNVNTYNGLAEGLRLTFNENISIKKIWFNNNHDHDRGMTGDTVLIGGQQNTFAASDKDAISPNLGWIFEFTGINGDFFFGETLNIDYFIPAIGSGMRGEEFYISAIEFDTVPVVPDVRIPLPSTLALFGIGVAGMAARRRRA
;
A
#
# COMPACT_ATOMS: atom_id res chain seq x y z
N MET A 1 -2.42 69.49 43.24
CA MET A 1 -1.92 68.84 42.02
C MET A 1 -2.01 67.35 42.24
N ASN A 2 -3.11 66.75 41.80
CA ASN A 2 -3.37 65.32 41.87
C ASN A 2 -3.24 64.79 40.45
N ASP A 3 -2.28 63.89 40.20
CA ASP A 3 -2.19 63.17 38.93
C ASP A 3 -2.35 61.68 39.18
N LYS A 4 -3.51 61.16 38.74
CA LYS A 4 -3.85 59.75 38.66
C LYS A 4 -3.30 59.21 37.34
N LYS A 5 -2.38 58.25 37.40
CA LYS A 5 -2.11 57.32 36.29
C LYS A 5 -2.26 55.88 36.80
N GLN A 6 -3.42 55.29 36.51
CA GLN A 6 -3.70 53.87 36.73
C GLN A 6 -4.69 53.47 35.63
N GLY A 7 -4.19 52.92 34.51
CA GLY A 7 -5.03 52.74 33.33
C GLY A 7 -4.59 51.75 32.23
N ASP A 8 -3.36 51.22 32.22
CA ASP A 8 -2.87 50.49 31.03
C ASP A 8 -2.60 48.98 31.20
N ASP A 9 -2.61 48.42 32.42
CA ASP A 9 -2.17 47.02 32.60
C ASP A 9 -3.22 45.93 32.36
N MET A 10 -4.49 46.29 32.11
CA MET A 10 -5.59 45.31 32.13
C MET A 10 -5.91 44.65 30.77
N ASN A 11 -5.30 45.11 29.67
CA ASN A 11 -5.55 44.56 28.32
C ASN A 11 -4.55 43.47 27.91
N THR A 12 -3.36 43.42 28.49
CA THR A 12 -2.34 42.41 28.17
C THR A 12 -2.64 41.04 28.79
N VAL A 13 -3.40 41.02 29.88
CA VAL A 13 -3.72 39.80 30.67
C VAL A 13 -4.78 38.92 30.00
N LYS A 14 -5.68 39.50 29.19
CA LYS A 14 -6.77 38.78 28.50
C LYS A 14 -6.29 37.98 27.28
N ASN A 15 -5.16 38.35 26.68
CA ASN A 15 -4.65 37.68 25.47
C ASN A 15 -3.80 36.43 25.75
N LEU A 16 -3.38 36.20 26.99
CA LEU A 16 -2.48 35.07 27.33
C LEU A 16 -3.21 33.82 27.85
N LEU A 17 -4.48 33.94 28.25
CA LEU A 17 -5.29 32.80 28.72
C LEU A 17 -5.99 32.05 27.57
N GLY A 18 -5.97 32.58 26.35
CA GLY A 18 -6.57 31.94 25.17
C GLY A 18 -5.68 30.92 24.45
N SER A 19 -4.39 30.82 24.79
CA SER A 19 -3.40 30.10 23.96
C SER A 19 -2.97 28.72 24.49
N VAL A 20 -3.47 28.27 25.63
CA VAL A 20 -3.01 27.01 26.28
C VAL A 20 -3.90 25.79 25.94
N ALA A 21 -5.01 25.98 25.22
CA ALA A 21 -5.96 24.90 24.91
C ALA A 21 -5.81 24.26 23.51
N VAL A 22 -4.77 24.61 22.73
CA VAL A 22 -4.67 24.24 21.29
C VAL A 22 -3.53 23.24 21.01
N LEU A 23 -3.09 22.44 21.99
CA LEU A 23 -1.90 21.57 21.85
C LEU A 23 -2.15 20.08 22.11
N ALA A 24 -3.39 19.60 21.98
CA ALA A 24 -3.73 18.18 22.15
C ALA A 24 -4.58 17.58 21.02
N PHE A 25 -4.66 18.25 19.86
CA PHE A 25 -5.15 17.63 18.63
C PHE A 25 -3.96 17.34 17.71
N SER A 26 -2.99 16.57 18.22
CA SER A 26 -2.08 15.83 17.35
C SER A 26 -2.98 14.86 16.59
N GLY A 27 -3.30 15.18 15.35
CA GLY A 27 -4.29 14.47 14.56
C GLY A 27 -4.00 12.98 14.57
N SER A 28 -4.89 12.22 15.18
CA SER A 28 -5.05 10.81 14.84
C SER A 28 -5.40 10.82 13.36
N ALA A 29 -4.42 10.60 12.49
CA ALA A 29 -4.71 10.19 11.13
C ALA A 29 -5.49 8.88 11.29
N MET A 30 -6.81 8.97 11.11
CA MET A 30 -7.66 7.79 10.96
C MET A 30 -7.22 7.19 9.63
N ALA A 31 -6.18 6.39 9.68
CA ALA A 31 -5.73 5.64 8.52
C ALA A 31 -6.78 4.56 8.31
N GLY A 32 -7.68 4.83 7.38
CA GLY A 32 -8.62 3.84 6.89
C GLY A 32 -7.92 2.90 5.92
N PRO A 33 -8.60 1.82 5.50
CA PRO A 33 -8.07 0.95 4.48
C PRO A 33 -7.78 1.75 3.19
N VAL A 34 -6.62 1.50 2.59
CA VAL A 34 -6.19 2.06 1.33
C VAL A 34 -6.28 0.98 0.26
N LEU A 35 -7.16 1.19 -0.71
CA LEU A 35 -7.28 0.33 -1.89
C LEU A 35 -6.34 0.83 -2.99
N VAL A 36 -5.35 0.03 -3.33
CA VAL A 36 -4.48 0.24 -4.48
C VAL A 36 -5.02 -0.58 -5.64
N ASN A 37 -5.64 0.09 -6.61
CA ASN A 37 -6.27 -0.53 -7.77
C ASN A 37 -5.32 -0.46 -8.98
N PHE A 38 -4.49 -1.48 -9.14
CA PHE A 38 -3.49 -1.59 -10.22
C PHE A 38 -4.13 -1.63 -11.60
N GLN A 39 -5.29 -2.26 -11.75
CA GLN A 39 -6.02 -2.27 -13.01
C GLN A 39 -6.40 -0.84 -13.44
N ALA A 40 -6.92 -0.03 -12.51
CA ALA A 40 -7.24 1.38 -12.80
C ALA A 40 -5.99 2.24 -13.00
N MET A 41 -4.87 1.92 -12.35
CA MET A 41 -3.60 2.59 -12.59
C MET A 41 -3.12 2.32 -14.01
N ALA A 42 -3.08 1.05 -14.42
CA ALA A 42 -2.66 0.62 -15.75
C ALA A 42 -3.57 1.16 -16.86
N ASP A 43 -4.89 1.18 -16.65
CA ASP A 43 -5.84 1.75 -17.63
C ASP A 43 -5.87 3.30 -17.64
N GLY A 44 -5.16 3.95 -16.72
CA GLY A 44 -5.34 5.38 -16.46
C GLY A 44 -4.03 6.11 -16.18
N SER A 45 -3.76 6.36 -14.89
CA SER A 45 -2.72 7.30 -14.44
C SER A 45 -1.30 6.82 -14.65
N TYR A 46 -1.10 5.51 -14.81
CA TYR A 46 0.21 4.92 -15.09
C TYR A 46 0.28 4.47 -16.54
N GLY A 47 -0.80 3.99 -17.14
CA GLY A 47 -0.71 3.34 -18.46
C GLY A 47 0.14 2.08 -18.40
N GLU A 48 0.44 1.55 -19.58
CA GLU A 48 1.39 0.45 -19.73
C GLU A 48 2.82 0.90 -19.39
N SER A 49 3.35 0.41 -18.26
CA SER A 49 4.56 0.94 -17.62
C SER A 49 5.34 -0.12 -16.84
N ALA A 50 6.66 0.00 -16.82
CA ALA A 50 7.58 -0.90 -16.12
C ALA A 50 8.37 -0.17 -15.02
N PHE A 51 8.61 -0.86 -13.90
CA PHE A 51 9.27 -0.31 -12.72
C PHE A 51 10.27 -1.30 -12.11
N ALA A 52 11.31 -0.76 -11.46
CA ALA A 52 12.32 -1.53 -10.73
C ALA A 52 12.82 -0.76 -9.49
N PRO A 53 12.11 -0.85 -8.34
CA PRO A 53 10.76 -1.40 -8.12
C PRO A 53 9.64 -0.38 -8.38
N LEU A 54 8.38 -0.83 -8.39
CA LEU A 54 7.19 0.04 -8.28
C LEU A 54 6.99 0.44 -6.81
N SER A 55 7.17 1.72 -6.50
CA SER A 55 6.93 2.26 -5.15
C SER A 55 5.54 2.87 -5.03
N LEU A 56 4.82 2.55 -3.95
CA LEU A 56 3.46 3.05 -3.69
C LEU A 56 3.41 4.31 -2.82
N LEU A 57 4.54 4.72 -2.24
CA LEU A 57 4.59 5.76 -1.21
C LEU A 57 4.09 7.11 -1.72
N ALA A 58 4.54 7.54 -2.90
CA ALA A 58 4.25 8.87 -3.41
C ALA A 58 2.76 9.08 -3.74
N ASP A 59 2.06 8.03 -4.16
CA ASP A 59 0.70 8.11 -4.68
C ASP A 59 -0.36 7.65 -3.68
N PHE A 60 0.00 6.71 -2.80
CA PHE A 60 -0.94 6.10 -1.84
C PHE A 60 -0.55 6.35 -0.38
N GLY A 61 0.64 6.88 -0.11
CA GLY A 61 1.13 7.08 1.26
C GLY A 61 1.45 5.77 1.99
N ILE A 62 1.67 4.68 1.23
CA ILE A 62 2.02 3.36 1.75
C ILE A 62 3.44 3.03 1.32
N ASP A 63 4.33 2.77 2.28
CA ASP A 63 5.74 2.45 2.02
C ASP A 63 5.92 0.96 1.69
N VAL A 64 5.53 0.61 0.45
CA VAL A 64 5.71 -0.72 -0.15
C VAL A 64 6.36 -0.57 -1.51
N ASP A 65 7.40 -1.36 -1.72
CA ASP A 65 8.05 -1.55 -3.01
C ASP A 65 7.68 -2.90 -3.59
N ILE A 66 7.28 -2.92 -4.87
CA ILE A 66 6.89 -4.13 -5.58
C ILE A 66 7.87 -4.38 -6.73
N ALA A 67 8.47 -5.56 -6.76
CA ALA A 67 9.30 -6.05 -7.85
C ALA A 67 8.63 -7.23 -8.56
N GLY A 68 8.84 -7.35 -9.86
CA GLY A 68 8.64 -8.62 -10.56
C GLY A 68 9.74 -9.61 -10.16
N THR A 69 9.45 -10.90 -10.20
CA THR A 69 10.45 -11.95 -9.98
C THR A 69 10.46 -12.94 -11.12
N PHE A 70 11.65 -13.46 -11.45
CA PHE A 70 11.84 -14.54 -12.41
C PHE A 70 12.91 -15.50 -11.89
N ASN A 71 12.54 -16.76 -11.64
CA ASN A 71 13.44 -17.75 -11.03
C ASN A 71 14.09 -17.25 -9.72
N GLY A 72 13.32 -16.50 -8.93
CA GLY A 72 13.75 -15.92 -7.66
C GLY A 72 14.69 -14.70 -7.78
N GLN A 73 15.00 -14.24 -8.99
CA GLN A 73 15.73 -12.99 -9.22
C GLN A 73 14.73 -11.85 -9.49
N ASP A 74 15.09 -10.62 -9.09
CA ASP A 74 14.27 -9.46 -9.41
C ASP A 74 14.32 -9.14 -10.91
N VAL A 75 13.14 -8.82 -11.43
CA VAL A 75 12.91 -8.26 -12.75
C VAL A 75 11.95 -7.06 -12.60
N TYR A 76 11.25 -6.67 -13.65
CA TYR A 76 10.45 -5.46 -13.65
C TYR A 76 9.02 -5.73 -13.15
N ALA A 77 8.54 -4.92 -12.22
CA ALA A 77 7.10 -4.84 -11.94
C ALA A 77 6.42 -4.15 -13.12
N TYR A 78 5.36 -4.75 -13.65
CA TYR A 78 4.75 -4.31 -14.90
C TYR A 78 3.27 -4.01 -14.70
N LEU A 79 2.85 -2.81 -15.09
CA LEU A 79 1.44 -2.45 -15.19
C LEU A 79 1.00 -2.66 -16.63
N ASP A 80 0.09 -3.59 -16.80
CA ASP A 80 -0.47 -3.98 -18.09
C ASP A 80 -1.88 -3.40 -18.26
N ALA A 81 -2.04 -2.61 -19.33
CA ALA A 81 -3.29 -1.90 -19.61
C ALA A 81 -4.31 -2.83 -20.28
N GLY A 82 -5.54 -2.36 -20.49
CA GLY A 82 -6.59 -3.18 -21.08
C GLY A 82 -7.30 -4.08 -20.08
N ARG A 83 -7.49 -3.60 -18.84
CA ARG A 83 -8.14 -4.32 -17.73
C ARG A 83 -7.35 -5.53 -17.21
N ALA A 84 -6.02 -5.51 -17.28
CA ALA A 84 -5.16 -6.55 -16.72
C ALA A 84 -4.77 -6.24 -15.26
N GLY A 85 -3.80 -5.34 -15.04
CA GLY A 85 -3.35 -4.95 -13.71
C GLY A 85 -1.83 -5.04 -13.54
N LEU A 86 -1.39 -5.47 -12.36
CA LEU A 86 0.02 -5.64 -12.02
C LEU A 86 0.48 -7.08 -12.31
N GLY A 87 1.48 -7.21 -13.16
CA GLY A 87 2.21 -8.45 -13.45
C GLY A 87 3.72 -8.23 -13.37
N THR A 88 4.48 -9.12 -14.01
CA THR A 88 5.93 -9.03 -14.10
C THR A 88 6.36 -8.97 -15.56
N CYS A 89 7.50 -8.34 -15.80
CA CYS A 89 8.14 -8.31 -17.10
C CYS A 89 9.59 -8.73 -16.96
N ARG A 90 9.99 -9.85 -17.57
CA ARG A 90 11.37 -10.35 -17.43
C ARG A 90 12.39 -9.43 -18.08
N ASP A 91 12.12 -9.06 -19.33
CA ASP A 91 13.02 -8.29 -20.17
C ASP A 91 12.24 -7.15 -20.82
N LEU A 92 12.80 -5.93 -20.81
CA LEU A 92 12.23 -4.80 -21.53
C LEU A 92 12.72 -4.78 -22.98
N ASN A 93 11.87 -4.29 -23.88
CA ASN A 93 12.31 -3.88 -25.21
C ASN A 93 13.01 -2.50 -25.14
N ALA A 94 13.61 -2.06 -26.24
CA ALA A 94 14.34 -0.78 -26.28
C ALA A 94 13.48 0.44 -25.89
N SER A 95 12.17 0.41 -26.15
CA SER A 95 11.26 1.46 -25.68
C SER A 95 10.99 1.35 -24.18
N GLY A 96 10.87 0.13 -23.65
CA GLY A 96 10.74 -0.12 -22.22
C GLY A 96 11.94 0.36 -21.43
N ASP A 97 13.16 0.01 -21.86
CA ASP A 97 14.40 0.46 -21.22
C ASP A 97 14.48 1.99 -21.13
N ALA A 98 14.11 2.69 -22.22
CA ALA A 98 14.13 4.15 -22.27
C ALA A 98 13.08 4.81 -21.36
N LYS A 99 12.09 4.06 -20.88
CA LYS A 99 10.95 4.54 -20.10
C LYS A 99 10.80 3.85 -18.74
N LEU A 100 11.82 3.10 -18.31
CA LEU A 100 11.85 2.47 -17.00
C LEU A 100 11.58 3.50 -15.90
N ASN A 101 10.77 3.13 -14.90
CA ASN A 101 10.37 3.98 -13.78
C ASN A 101 9.63 5.26 -14.19
N THR A 102 9.02 5.28 -15.39
CA THR A 102 8.25 6.41 -15.90
C THR A 102 6.81 5.99 -16.16
N LYS A 103 5.87 6.70 -15.52
CA LYS A 103 4.43 6.57 -15.79
C LYS A 103 4.13 7.04 -17.21
N GLN A 104 3.33 6.28 -17.95
CA GLN A 104 2.89 6.57 -19.31
C GLN A 104 1.35 6.65 -19.42
N PRO A 105 0.69 7.65 -18.79
CA PRO A 105 -0.77 7.71 -18.77
C PRO A 105 -1.41 7.54 -20.15
N GLY A 106 -2.37 6.61 -20.26
CA GLY A 106 -3.09 6.30 -21.49
C GLY A 106 -2.30 5.52 -22.56
N SER A 107 -1.08 5.09 -22.27
CA SER A 107 -0.33 4.17 -23.14
C SER A 107 -0.87 2.75 -23.01
N GLY A 108 -1.07 2.09 -24.15
CA GLY A 108 -1.26 0.63 -24.26
C GLY A 108 -0.21 0.05 -25.23
N SER A 109 1.03 0.54 -25.12
CA SER A 109 2.16 0.06 -25.91
C SER A 109 3.04 -0.84 -25.07
N ASN A 110 3.11 -2.11 -25.47
CA ASN A 110 3.98 -3.10 -24.84
C ASN A 110 5.44 -2.68 -24.74
N LEU A 111 5.95 -2.73 -23.52
CA LEU A 111 7.33 -2.42 -23.16
C LEU A 111 8.14 -3.68 -22.87
N CYS A 112 7.51 -4.84 -22.74
CA CYS A 112 8.20 -6.11 -22.60
C CYS A 112 8.81 -6.55 -23.94
N ALA A 113 9.96 -7.22 -23.88
CA ALA A 113 10.64 -7.78 -25.03
C ALA A 113 9.82 -8.91 -25.67
N ILE A 114 9.13 -9.68 -24.83
CA ILE A 114 8.15 -10.68 -25.22
C ILE A 114 6.80 -10.21 -24.68
N SER A 115 5.81 -10.05 -25.55
CA SER A 115 4.48 -9.53 -25.19
C SER A 115 3.57 -10.52 -24.45
N SER A 116 4.12 -11.62 -23.95
CA SER A 116 3.40 -12.63 -23.16
C SER A 116 4.11 -12.88 -21.83
N ASP A 117 5.00 -11.95 -21.48
CA ASP A 117 5.87 -11.95 -20.30
C ASP A 117 5.58 -10.62 -19.59
N ASP A 118 4.30 -10.33 -19.40
CA ASP A 118 3.72 -9.13 -18.77
C ASP A 118 2.81 -9.51 -17.59
N ASN A 119 2.78 -10.79 -17.25
CA ASN A 119 1.87 -11.42 -16.31
C ASN A 119 2.62 -12.31 -15.31
N VAL A 120 1.92 -12.89 -14.34
CA VAL A 120 2.49 -13.87 -13.42
C VAL A 120 2.20 -15.29 -13.91
N ASN A 121 3.23 -16.04 -14.29
CA ASN A 121 3.09 -17.38 -14.87
C ASN A 121 4.10 -18.41 -14.31
N THR A 122 3.69 -19.68 -14.27
CA THR A 122 4.62 -20.82 -14.06
C THR A 122 4.62 -21.88 -15.15
N TYR A 123 4.05 -21.54 -16.30
CA TYR A 123 4.05 -22.36 -17.49
C TYR A 123 5.47 -22.65 -17.98
N ASN A 124 5.71 -23.88 -18.45
CA ASN A 124 7.01 -24.34 -18.96
C ASN A 124 8.21 -24.21 -17.99
N GLY A 125 7.97 -24.19 -16.68
CA GLY A 125 9.05 -24.07 -15.69
C GLY A 125 9.61 -22.65 -15.57
N LEU A 126 8.89 -21.66 -16.11
CA LEU A 126 9.07 -20.27 -15.70
C LEU A 126 8.60 -20.15 -14.23
N ALA A 127 9.23 -19.27 -13.48
CA ALA A 127 8.87 -18.97 -12.10
C ALA A 127 8.72 -17.46 -11.99
N GLU A 128 7.70 -16.94 -12.67
CA GLU A 128 7.32 -15.54 -12.64
C GLU A 128 6.45 -15.29 -11.41
N GLY A 129 6.70 -14.16 -10.76
CA GLY A 129 6.06 -13.80 -9.51
C GLY A 129 6.15 -12.31 -9.24
N LEU A 130 5.60 -11.92 -8.10
CA LEU A 130 5.71 -10.57 -7.55
C LEU A 130 6.27 -10.67 -6.14
N ARG A 131 7.19 -9.77 -5.81
CA ARG A 131 7.74 -9.61 -4.47
C ARG A 131 7.41 -8.24 -3.94
N LEU A 132 6.61 -8.21 -2.87
CA LEU A 132 6.33 -7.01 -2.10
C LEU A 132 7.35 -6.92 -0.97
N THR A 133 7.98 -5.77 -0.82
CA THR A 133 8.88 -5.44 0.29
C THR A 133 8.24 -4.34 1.12
N PHE A 134 8.02 -4.61 2.41
CA PHE A 134 7.32 -3.69 3.30
C PHE A 134 8.33 -2.81 4.04
N ASN A 135 8.29 -1.51 3.79
CA ASN A 135 9.16 -0.51 4.43
C ASN A 135 8.46 0.18 5.61
N GLU A 136 7.28 -0.31 5.99
CA GLU A 136 6.56 0.03 7.22
C GLU A 136 5.69 -1.16 7.66
N ASN A 137 5.06 -1.08 8.84
CA ASN A 137 4.17 -2.14 9.31
C ASN A 137 2.81 -2.03 8.62
N ILE A 138 2.40 -3.07 7.90
CA ILE A 138 1.23 -3.06 7.03
C ILE A 138 0.42 -4.33 7.26
N SER A 139 -0.89 -4.21 7.21
CA SER A 139 -1.81 -5.34 7.17
C SER A 139 -2.44 -5.42 5.79
N ILE A 140 -2.26 -6.52 5.06
CA ILE A 140 -3.03 -6.77 3.83
C ILE A 140 -4.34 -7.44 4.22
N LYS A 141 -5.47 -6.84 3.84
CA LYS A 141 -6.79 -7.45 4.04
C LYS A 141 -7.17 -8.33 2.87
N LYS A 142 -6.99 -7.82 1.65
CA LYS A 142 -7.49 -8.46 0.44
C LYS A 142 -6.52 -8.27 -0.72
N ILE A 143 -6.41 -9.30 -1.55
CA ILE A 143 -5.74 -9.25 -2.84
C ILE A 143 -6.74 -9.70 -3.88
N TRP A 144 -6.90 -8.91 -4.94
CA TRP A 144 -7.71 -9.28 -6.09
C TRP A 144 -6.81 -9.72 -7.23
N PHE A 145 -7.23 -10.81 -7.86
CA PHE A 145 -6.58 -11.47 -8.97
C PHE A 145 -7.49 -11.45 -10.18
N ASN A 146 -6.88 -11.32 -11.35
CA ASN A 146 -7.61 -11.21 -12.60
C ASN A 146 -6.84 -11.94 -13.71
N ASN A 147 -7.57 -12.44 -14.70
CA ASN A 147 -7.07 -13.15 -15.88
C ASN A 147 -7.77 -12.61 -17.14
N ASN A 148 -7.91 -11.28 -17.24
CA ASN A 148 -8.75 -10.61 -18.25
C ASN A 148 -7.93 -9.78 -19.25
N HIS A 149 -6.74 -10.23 -19.65
CA HIS A 149 -6.00 -9.55 -20.73
C HIS A 149 -6.62 -9.84 -22.11
N ASP A 150 -7.05 -11.08 -22.39
CA ASP A 150 -7.61 -11.46 -23.72
C ASP A 150 -9.07 -11.94 -23.72
N HIS A 151 -9.55 -12.46 -22.59
CA HIS A 151 -10.94 -12.87 -22.36
C HIS A 151 -11.11 -13.12 -20.85
N ASP A 152 -12.30 -12.90 -20.28
CA ASP A 152 -12.58 -13.27 -18.89
C ASP A 152 -12.57 -14.80 -18.74
N ARG A 153 -11.39 -15.43 -18.54
CA ARG A 153 -11.34 -16.84 -18.11
C ARG A 153 -11.71 -16.89 -16.64
N GLY A 154 -12.56 -17.85 -16.29
CA GLY A 154 -12.80 -18.13 -14.89
C GLY A 154 -11.53 -18.71 -14.25
N MET A 155 -11.08 -18.16 -13.12
CA MET A 155 -9.93 -18.68 -12.37
C MET A 155 -10.29 -19.86 -11.43
N THR A 156 -11.52 -20.38 -11.50
CA THR A 156 -11.96 -21.48 -10.62
C THR A 156 -11.14 -22.74 -10.86
N GLY A 157 -10.44 -23.20 -9.83
CA GLY A 157 -9.51 -24.33 -9.88
C GLY A 157 -8.05 -23.91 -9.98
N ASP A 158 -7.76 -22.65 -10.30
CA ASP A 158 -6.39 -22.13 -10.38
C ASP A 158 -5.83 -21.95 -8.98
N THR A 159 -4.51 -22.09 -8.84
CA THR A 159 -3.83 -21.98 -7.55
C THR A 159 -2.73 -20.94 -7.62
N VAL A 160 -2.69 -20.07 -6.61
CA VAL A 160 -1.61 -19.10 -6.38
C VAL A 160 -0.87 -19.43 -5.10
N LEU A 161 0.44 -19.17 -5.06
CA LEU A 161 1.24 -19.18 -3.85
C LEU A 161 1.27 -17.78 -3.28
N ILE A 162 0.84 -17.62 -2.04
CA ILE A 162 0.93 -16.35 -1.30
C ILE A 162 1.76 -16.63 -0.06
N GLY A 163 2.97 -16.07 0.01
CA GLY A 163 3.92 -16.37 1.09
C GLY A 163 4.30 -17.85 1.17
N GLY A 164 4.29 -18.55 0.03
CA GLY A 164 4.53 -20.00 -0.06
C GLY A 164 3.34 -20.88 0.32
N GLN A 165 2.18 -20.31 0.68
CA GLN A 165 0.95 -21.06 0.91
C GLN A 165 0.12 -21.19 -0.36
N GLN A 166 -0.34 -22.40 -0.69
CA GLN A 166 -1.21 -22.66 -1.83
C GLN A 166 -2.64 -22.20 -1.53
N ASN A 167 -3.20 -21.39 -2.42
CA ASN A 167 -4.57 -20.90 -2.36
C ASN A 167 -5.25 -21.20 -3.70
N THR A 168 -6.23 -22.09 -3.69
CA THR A 168 -6.99 -22.50 -4.87
C THR A 168 -8.31 -21.76 -4.93
N PHE A 169 -8.60 -21.10 -6.05
CA PHE A 169 -9.84 -20.34 -6.20
C PHE A 169 -11.05 -21.24 -6.41
N ALA A 170 -12.12 -20.98 -5.66
CA ALA A 170 -13.45 -21.51 -5.87
C ALA A 170 -14.31 -20.53 -6.70
N ALA A 171 -15.44 -21.01 -7.21
CA ALA A 171 -16.41 -20.15 -7.91
C ALA A 171 -17.00 -19.05 -6.99
N SER A 172 -17.05 -19.30 -5.68
CA SER A 172 -17.47 -18.34 -4.66
C SER A 172 -16.51 -17.18 -4.48
N ASP A 173 -15.26 -17.33 -4.93
CA ASP A 173 -14.20 -16.34 -4.69
C ASP A 173 -14.22 -15.24 -5.75
N LYS A 174 -15.13 -15.32 -6.73
CA LYS A 174 -15.39 -14.20 -7.63
C LYS A 174 -16.06 -13.08 -6.84
N ASP A 175 -15.44 -11.90 -6.80
CA ASP A 175 -15.97 -10.79 -6.03
C ASP A 175 -17.31 -10.30 -6.61
N ALA A 176 -18.39 -10.51 -5.86
CA ALA A 176 -19.72 -10.07 -6.24
C ALA A 176 -19.95 -8.56 -6.07
N ILE A 177 -19.13 -7.91 -5.22
CA ILE A 177 -19.23 -6.47 -4.92
C ILE A 177 -18.42 -5.68 -5.95
N SER A 178 -17.21 -6.13 -6.25
CA SER A 178 -16.32 -5.50 -7.23
C SER A 178 -16.00 -6.46 -8.40
N PRO A 179 -17.01 -6.84 -9.21
CA PRO A 179 -16.86 -7.88 -10.22
C PRO A 179 -15.81 -7.56 -11.31
N ASN A 180 -15.44 -6.29 -11.45
CA ASN A 180 -14.42 -5.85 -12.39
C ASN A 180 -12.99 -6.09 -11.90
N LEU A 181 -12.78 -6.37 -10.61
CA LEU A 181 -11.47 -6.69 -10.03
C LEU A 181 -11.15 -8.19 -10.06
N GLY A 182 -12.15 -9.05 -10.33
CA GLY A 182 -11.93 -10.49 -10.51
C GLY A 182 -12.14 -11.31 -9.23
N TRP A 183 -11.19 -12.20 -8.94
CA TRP A 183 -11.23 -13.16 -7.84
C TRP A 183 -10.51 -12.61 -6.62
N ILE A 184 -11.05 -12.86 -5.44
CA ILE A 184 -10.55 -12.29 -4.19
C ILE A 184 -9.92 -13.37 -3.31
N PHE A 185 -8.76 -13.06 -2.78
CA PHE A 185 -8.21 -13.72 -1.61
C PHE A 185 -8.30 -12.77 -0.42
N GLU A 186 -8.96 -13.19 0.65
CA GLU A 186 -9.12 -12.41 1.88
C GLU A 186 -8.27 -13.03 3.01
N PHE A 187 -7.37 -12.24 3.57
CA PHE A 187 -6.61 -12.61 4.75
C PHE A 187 -7.54 -12.60 5.96
N THR A 188 -7.57 -13.71 6.70
CA THR A 188 -8.34 -13.81 7.95
C THR A 188 -7.40 -13.76 9.15
N GLY A 189 -7.67 -12.85 10.10
CA GLY A 189 -6.87 -12.69 11.32
C GLY A 189 -5.50 -12.02 11.10
N ILE A 190 -4.48 -12.47 11.82
CA ILE A 190 -3.11 -11.91 11.82
C ILE A 190 -2.25 -12.33 10.60
N ASN A 191 -2.77 -13.20 9.74
CA ASN A 191 -1.99 -13.78 8.62
C ASN A 191 -1.68 -12.76 7.50
N GLY A 192 -2.24 -11.55 7.58
CA GLY A 192 -1.95 -10.46 6.66
C GLY A 192 -1.07 -9.36 7.25
N ASP A 193 -0.60 -9.49 8.50
CA ASP A 193 0.26 -8.48 9.13
C ASP A 193 1.72 -8.72 8.74
N PHE A 194 2.32 -7.72 8.10
CA PHE A 194 3.71 -7.69 7.67
C PHE A 194 4.46 -6.55 8.37
N PHE A 195 5.64 -6.87 8.87
CA PHE A 195 6.50 -5.91 9.58
C PHE A 195 7.55 -5.30 8.64
N PHE A 196 8.12 -4.17 9.08
CA PHE A 196 9.25 -3.54 8.41
C PHE A 196 10.34 -4.57 8.03
N GLY A 197 10.72 -4.55 6.75
CA GLY A 197 11.76 -5.41 6.17
C GLY A 197 11.31 -6.82 5.80
N GLU A 198 10.04 -7.19 6.08
CA GLU A 198 9.48 -8.45 5.61
C GLU A 198 9.16 -8.37 4.11
N THR A 199 9.03 -9.54 3.49
CA THR A 199 8.66 -9.68 2.08
C THR A 199 7.51 -10.64 1.92
N LEU A 200 6.59 -10.34 1.02
CA LEU A 200 5.55 -11.27 0.55
C LEU A 200 5.80 -11.61 -0.91
N ASN A 201 6.03 -12.90 -1.19
CA ASN A 201 6.09 -13.40 -2.56
C ASN A 201 4.70 -13.91 -2.98
N ILE A 202 4.30 -13.57 -4.20
CA ILE A 202 3.07 -14.02 -4.83
C ILE A 202 3.45 -14.66 -6.17
N ASP A 203 3.25 -15.97 -6.28
CA ASP A 203 3.65 -16.75 -7.44
C ASP A 203 2.45 -17.55 -7.99
N TYR A 204 2.48 -17.96 -9.25
CA TYR A 204 1.50 -18.91 -9.78
C TYR A 204 1.87 -20.35 -9.41
N PHE A 205 0.91 -21.21 -9.10
CA PHE A 205 1.18 -22.64 -8.89
C PHE A 205 0.36 -23.49 -9.85
N ILE A 206 1.07 -24.19 -10.73
CA ILE A 206 0.50 -25.25 -11.54
C ILE A 206 0.83 -26.58 -10.84
N PRO A 207 -0.14 -27.28 -10.21
CA PRO A 207 0.10 -28.62 -9.72
C PRO A 207 0.51 -29.51 -10.90
N ALA A 208 1.66 -30.16 -10.78
CA ALA A 208 2.06 -31.17 -11.74
C ALA A 208 0.98 -32.27 -11.77
N ILE A 209 0.44 -32.53 -12.96
CA ILE A 209 -0.32 -33.72 -13.43
C ILE A 209 -1.75 -33.41 -13.88
N GLY A 210 -2.02 -33.65 -15.18
CA GLY A 210 -3.34 -33.99 -15.70
C GLY A 210 -3.87 -33.12 -16.84
N SER A 211 -3.36 -33.33 -18.06
CA SER A 211 -4.03 -33.06 -19.36
C SER A 211 -4.97 -31.84 -19.42
N GLY A 212 -4.39 -30.65 -19.47
CA GLY A 212 -5.12 -29.42 -19.76
C GLY A 212 -4.43 -28.18 -19.22
N MET A 213 -3.09 -28.13 -19.27
CA MET A 213 -2.31 -26.95 -18.89
C MET A 213 -2.90 -25.75 -19.61
N ARG A 214 -3.67 -24.94 -18.89
CA ARG A 214 -3.98 -23.63 -19.36
C ARG A 214 -2.72 -22.84 -19.03
N GLY A 215 -2.04 -22.31 -20.05
CA GLY A 215 -1.06 -21.25 -19.83
C GLY A 215 -1.83 -20.02 -19.39
N GLU A 216 -2.42 -20.10 -18.21
CA GLU A 216 -3.20 -19.03 -17.63
C GLU A 216 -2.22 -18.08 -16.96
N GLU A 217 -2.35 -16.85 -17.42
CA GLU A 217 -1.61 -15.68 -17.04
C GLU A 217 -2.51 -14.97 -16.04
N PHE A 218 -1.98 -14.53 -14.90
CA PHE A 218 -2.78 -13.71 -13.98
C PHE A 218 -2.06 -12.41 -13.64
N TYR A 219 -2.88 -11.46 -13.21
CA TYR A 219 -2.48 -10.16 -12.74
C TYR A 219 -3.06 -9.94 -11.34
N ILE A 220 -2.35 -9.16 -10.54
CA ILE A 220 -2.94 -8.55 -9.35
C ILE A 220 -3.68 -7.30 -9.80
N SER A 221 -5.01 -7.32 -9.73
CA SER A 221 -5.85 -6.18 -10.13
C SER A 221 -5.94 -5.12 -9.03
N ALA A 222 -5.92 -5.53 -7.75
CA ALA A 222 -5.92 -4.63 -6.62
C ALA A 222 -5.38 -5.27 -5.33
N ILE A 223 -4.93 -4.43 -4.39
CA ILE A 223 -4.63 -4.83 -3.00
C ILE A 223 -5.26 -3.81 -2.04
N GLU A 224 -5.93 -4.29 -1.00
CA GLU A 224 -6.43 -3.47 0.10
C GLU A 224 -5.48 -3.60 1.29
N PHE A 225 -4.80 -2.51 1.58
CA PHE A 225 -3.92 -2.37 2.73
C PHE A 225 -4.68 -1.68 3.85
N ASP A 226 -4.38 -2.07 5.07
CA ASP A 226 -4.73 -1.38 6.29
C ASP A 226 -3.40 -1.04 6.94
N THR A 227 -3.08 0.24 7.07
CA THR A 227 -1.87 0.62 7.78
C THR A 227 -2.06 0.17 9.22
N VAL A 228 -1.19 -0.71 9.72
CA VAL A 228 -1.22 -1.02 11.14
C VAL A 228 -1.01 0.31 11.84
N PRO A 229 -1.94 0.78 12.70
CA PRO A 229 -1.71 2.02 13.42
C PRO A 229 -0.35 1.86 14.06
N VAL A 230 0.61 2.66 13.61
CA VAL A 230 1.84 2.85 14.37
C VAL A 230 1.29 3.44 15.64
N VAL A 231 1.09 2.60 16.66
CA VAL A 231 0.91 3.05 18.02
C VAL A 231 2.16 3.90 18.15
N PRO A 232 2.03 5.25 18.11
CA PRO A 232 3.21 6.05 18.27
C PRO A 232 3.79 5.53 19.58
N ASP A 233 5.11 5.46 19.71
CA ASP A 233 5.70 5.36 21.03
C ASP A 233 5.32 6.67 21.74
N VAL A 234 4.04 6.80 22.09
CA VAL A 234 3.45 7.75 22.99
C VAL A 234 4.04 7.25 24.27
N ARG A 235 5.28 7.67 24.50
CA ARG A 235 5.86 7.70 25.82
C ARG A 235 4.90 8.57 26.59
N ILE A 236 3.92 7.92 27.23
CA ILE A 236 3.09 8.52 28.25
C ILE A 236 4.12 9.26 29.10
N PRO A 237 4.05 10.60 29.17
CA PRO A 237 5.09 11.34 29.87
C PRO A 237 5.20 10.69 31.23
N LEU A 238 6.42 10.28 31.60
CA LEU A 238 6.65 9.62 32.88
C LEU A 238 5.89 10.42 33.95
N PRO A 239 5.32 9.79 34.98
CA PRO A 239 4.51 10.48 35.99
C PRO A 239 5.20 11.75 36.54
N SER A 240 6.54 11.75 36.58
CA SER A 240 7.38 12.90 36.90
C SER A 240 7.25 14.09 35.95
N THR A 241 7.17 13.86 34.64
CA THR A 241 7.04 14.89 33.60
C THR A 241 5.65 15.55 33.68
N LEU A 242 4.60 14.74 33.88
CA LEU A 242 3.24 15.24 34.16
C LEU A 242 3.18 16.01 35.47
N ALA A 243 3.84 15.53 36.52
CA ALA A 243 3.92 16.21 37.80
C ALA A 243 4.68 17.54 37.69
N LEU A 244 5.81 17.58 36.99
CA LEU A 244 6.59 18.80 36.76
C LEU A 244 5.81 19.83 35.94
N PHE A 245 5.09 19.38 34.91
CA PHE A 245 4.23 20.25 34.13
C PHE A 245 3.08 20.79 35.00
N GLY A 246 2.46 19.93 35.80
CA GLY A 246 1.44 20.31 36.77
C GLY A 246 1.94 21.34 37.79
N ILE A 247 3.12 21.12 38.39
CA ILE A 247 3.76 22.03 39.33
C ILE A 247 4.12 23.36 38.65
N GLY A 248 4.64 23.33 37.43
CA GLY A 248 4.95 24.52 36.64
C GLY A 248 3.72 25.38 36.40
N VAL A 249 2.61 24.76 35.98
CA VAL A 249 1.32 25.44 35.77
C VAL A 249 0.74 25.98 37.09
N ALA A 250 0.78 25.18 38.17
CA ALA A 250 0.29 25.63 39.48
C ALA A 250 1.13 26.80 40.03
N GLY A 251 2.46 26.74 39.85
CA GLY A 251 3.39 27.79 40.26
C GLY A 251 3.16 29.10 39.51
N MET A 252 2.93 29.04 38.20
CA MET A 252 2.57 30.21 37.40
C MET A 252 1.22 30.80 37.83
N ALA A 253 0.22 29.96 38.11
CA ALA A 253 -1.09 30.41 38.60
C ALA A 253 -1.00 31.06 40.00
N ALA A 254 -0.20 30.49 40.90
CA ALA A 254 0.00 31.00 42.26
C ALA A 254 0.75 32.34 42.27
N ARG A 255 1.80 32.49 41.44
CA ARG A 255 2.55 33.75 41.30
C ARG A 255 1.65 34.88 40.80
N ARG A 256 0.71 34.58 39.89
CA ARG A 256 -0.23 35.56 39.33
C ARG A 256 -1.30 36.04 40.32
N ARG A 257 -1.60 35.28 41.38
CA ARG A 257 -2.53 35.72 42.44
C ARG A 257 -1.87 36.64 43.48
N ARG A 258 -0.54 36.72 43.50
CA ARG A 258 0.23 37.50 44.48
C ARG A 258 0.78 38.82 43.91
N ALA A 259 0.77 38.98 42.59
CA ALA A 259 1.03 40.26 41.91
C ALA A 259 -0.30 40.98 41.70
#